data_AF-A0AA35ST62-F1
#
_entry.id   AF-A0AA35ST62-F1
#
_cell.length_a   1.000
_cell.length_b   1.000
_cell.length_c   1.000
_cell.angle_alpha   90.00
_cell.angle_beta   90.00
_cell.angle_gamma   90.00
#
_symmetry.space_group_name_H-M   'P 1'
#
loop_
_entity.id
_entity.type
_entity.pdbx_description
1 polymer ?
#
loop_
_entity_poly.entity_id
_entity_poly.type
_entity_poly.pdbx_seq_one_letter_code
_entity_poly.pdbx_strand_id
1 'polypeptide(L)'
;MRRSNVEFVLVSNEASAGFMADVCARLTGKPGVCYGTFGPGATNLSTGIANALLDRSPVLALTSQVPTAMRTRVTQMKIDHQALFEPISKWTAELSVDNLCETVVKAVDIACQEVPGPVHLGIPAELGETPVPDCEGAISDAIGHQRQAIAPTVESIQQVEQLMRSAKKPIIALGLSVTRADAQAIVNQFVEKQGIPVILTPMAKGIVSEESPYYAGVLFHALSDQVAKTHGEADLVIGIGYDVVEFNYEEWLPNAPIIHIDTVAADIDPSYEVCEVIGDIRQTLEAMLRFPRFDYDWCVEELQDRKKRLFANLSPDVPNFSPHHALKHLAGGAP
;
A
#
# COMPACT_ATOMS: atom_id res chain seq x y z
N MET A 1 0.03 6.64 -30.18
CA MET A 1 0.59 7.64 -29.22
C MET A 1 0.58 9.07 -29.77
N ARG A 2 1.27 9.45 -30.85
CA ARG A 2 1.21 10.85 -31.39
C ARG A 2 -0.15 11.30 -31.94
N ARG A 3 -1.13 10.40 -32.00
CA ARG A 3 -2.50 10.63 -32.49
C ARG A 3 -3.57 10.36 -31.43
N SER A 4 -3.16 10.11 -30.19
CA SER A 4 -4.05 9.78 -29.06
C SER A 4 -3.91 10.85 -27.97
N ASN A 5 -4.93 10.99 -27.13
CA ASN A 5 -4.93 11.90 -25.96
C ASN A 5 -4.15 11.34 -24.74
N VAL A 6 -3.34 10.31 -24.94
CA VAL A 6 -2.49 9.71 -23.90
C VAL A 6 -1.13 10.40 -23.93
N GLU A 7 -0.76 11.03 -22.82
CA GLU A 7 0.59 11.56 -22.62
C GLU A 7 1.60 10.41 -22.54
N PHE A 8 2.62 10.44 -23.39
CA PHE A 8 3.69 9.45 -23.38
C PHE A 8 4.97 10.06 -22.80
N VAL A 9 5.40 9.56 -21.66
CA VAL A 9 6.62 9.99 -20.99
C VAL A 9 7.76 9.02 -21.33
N LEU A 10 8.69 9.47 -22.17
CA LEU A 10 9.88 8.69 -22.52
C LEU A 10 10.88 8.70 -21.37
N VAL A 11 11.27 7.52 -20.90
CA VAL A 11 12.29 7.34 -19.87
C VAL A 11 13.60 6.81 -20.46
N SER A 12 14.70 7.04 -19.74
CA SER A 12 16.02 6.52 -20.12
C SER A 12 16.23 5.05 -19.75
N ASN A 13 15.39 4.48 -18.88
CA ASN A 13 15.46 3.09 -18.43
C ASN A 13 14.04 2.58 -18.06
N GLU A 14 13.69 1.36 -18.47
CA GLU A 14 12.35 0.80 -18.24
C GLU A 14 12.03 0.55 -16.76
N ALA A 15 13.02 0.31 -15.89
CA ALA A 15 12.80 0.26 -14.44
C ALA A 15 12.19 1.58 -13.93
N SER A 16 12.67 2.72 -14.44
CA SER A 16 12.12 4.04 -14.13
C SER A 16 10.66 4.17 -14.61
N ALA A 17 10.30 3.60 -15.76
CA ALA A 17 8.89 3.57 -16.19
C ALA A 17 8.02 2.78 -15.20
N GLY A 18 8.50 1.64 -14.69
CA GLY A 18 7.81 0.87 -13.67
C GLY A 18 7.60 1.65 -12.36
N PHE A 19 8.65 2.28 -11.84
CA PHE A 19 8.55 3.12 -10.63
C PHE A 19 7.65 4.33 -10.82
N MET A 20 7.72 4.99 -11.99
CA MET A 20 6.84 6.12 -12.30
C MET A 20 5.39 5.68 -12.38
N ALA A 21 5.10 4.52 -12.97
CA ALA A 21 3.75 3.98 -13.03
C ALA A 21 3.20 3.64 -11.63
N ASP A 22 4.01 3.03 -10.76
CA ASP A 22 3.68 2.81 -9.35
C ASP A 22 3.30 4.12 -8.64
N VAL A 23 4.20 5.11 -8.67
CA VAL A 23 3.98 6.37 -7.95
C VAL A 23 2.78 7.14 -8.52
N CYS A 24 2.63 7.20 -9.84
CA CYS A 24 1.45 7.78 -10.46
C CYS A 24 0.17 7.08 -10.02
N ALA A 25 0.18 5.75 -9.89
CA ALA A 25 -0.98 5.01 -9.45
C ALA A 25 -1.39 5.39 -8.03
N ARG A 26 -0.43 5.46 -7.12
CA ARG A 26 -0.68 5.85 -5.72
C ARG A 26 -1.14 7.30 -5.58
N LEU A 27 -0.53 8.24 -6.31
CA LEU A 27 -0.87 9.66 -6.21
C LEU A 27 -2.21 10.02 -6.85
N THR A 28 -2.62 9.28 -7.90
CA THR A 28 -3.83 9.62 -8.66
C THR A 28 -5.03 8.73 -8.34
N GLY A 29 -4.81 7.59 -7.67
CA GLY A 29 -5.84 6.57 -7.44
C GLY A 29 -6.31 5.84 -8.71
N LYS A 30 -5.58 5.98 -9.82
CA LYS A 30 -5.88 5.34 -11.12
C LYS A 30 -4.78 4.34 -11.48
N PRO A 31 -5.07 3.29 -12.27
CA PRO A 31 -4.02 2.38 -12.70
C PRO A 31 -2.87 3.08 -13.42
N GLY A 32 -1.64 2.83 -12.96
CA GLY A 32 -0.43 3.23 -13.66
C GLY A 32 -0.20 2.35 -14.87
N VAL A 33 0.37 2.89 -15.95
CA VAL A 33 0.70 2.11 -17.16
C VAL A 33 2.15 2.35 -17.53
N CYS A 34 2.90 1.27 -17.73
CA CYS A 34 4.26 1.31 -18.23
C CYS A 34 4.43 0.34 -19.39
N TYR A 35 5.40 0.62 -20.25
CA TYR A 35 5.64 -0.14 -21.47
C TYR A 35 7.13 -0.39 -21.69
N GLY A 36 7.48 -1.63 -22.03
CA GLY A 36 8.82 -2.05 -22.43
C GLY A 36 8.81 -2.83 -23.74
N THR A 37 9.94 -2.83 -24.46
CA THR A 37 10.13 -3.77 -25.57
C THR A 37 10.40 -5.19 -25.04
N PHE A 38 10.43 -6.19 -25.92
CA PHE A 38 10.78 -7.55 -25.54
C PHE A 38 12.25 -7.71 -25.13
N GLY A 39 12.56 -8.78 -24.40
CA GLY A 39 13.91 -9.08 -23.96
C GLY A 39 14.40 -8.09 -22.91
N PRO A 40 15.49 -7.32 -23.17
CA PRO A 40 16.08 -6.41 -22.17
C PRO A 40 15.10 -5.36 -21.63
N GLY A 41 14.17 -4.86 -22.46
CA GLY A 41 13.17 -3.90 -22.00
C GLY A 41 12.24 -4.50 -20.94
N ALA A 42 11.76 -5.72 -21.19
CA ALA A 42 10.94 -6.48 -20.25
C ALA A 42 11.71 -6.83 -18.97
N THR A 43 12.97 -7.26 -19.07
CA THR A 43 13.79 -7.56 -17.88
C THR A 43 14.20 -6.32 -17.08
N ASN A 44 14.34 -5.15 -17.72
CA ASN A 44 14.56 -3.91 -16.97
C ASN A 44 13.28 -3.49 -16.24
N LEU A 45 12.12 -3.66 -16.89
CA LEU A 45 10.82 -3.31 -16.32
C LEU A 45 10.49 -4.13 -15.06
N SER A 46 10.96 -5.38 -14.97
CA SER A 46 10.62 -6.31 -13.88
C SER A 46 10.90 -5.75 -12.48
N THR A 47 11.97 -4.96 -12.29
CA THR A 47 12.27 -4.37 -10.98
C THR A 47 11.19 -3.38 -10.54
N GLY A 48 10.72 -2.51 -11.44
CA GLY A 48 9.65 -1.56 -11.12
C GLY A 48 8.31 -2.26 -10.90
N ILE A 49 8.07 -3.39 -11.58
CA ILE A 49 6.87 -4.20 -11.37
C ILE A 49 6.90 -4.94 -10.04
N ALA A 50 8.04 -5.52 -9.65
CA ALA A 50 8.20 -6.10 -8.32
C ALA A 50 7.96 -5.06 -7.22
N ASN A 51 8.45 -3.82 -7.39
CA ASN A 51 8.15 -2.72 -6.47
C ASN A 51 6.65 -2.44 -6.39
N ALA A 52 5.96 -2.31 -7.52
CA ALA A 52 4.52 -2.06 -7.53
C ALA A 52 3.72 -3.17 -6.83
N LEU A 53 4.18 -4.43 -6.87
CA LEU A 53 3.56 -5.53 -6.14
C LEU A 53 3.69 -5.38 -4.62
N LEU A 54 4.87 -4.98 -4.15
CA LEU A 54 5.16 -4.79 -2.73
C LEU A 54 4.47 -3.52 -2.18
N ASP A 55 4.40 -2.45 -2.99
CA ASP A 55 3.71 -1.21 -2.62
C ASP A 55 2.19 -1.27 -2.78
N ARG A 56 1.65 -2.42 -3.21
CA ARG A 56 0.21 -2.67 -3.48
C ARG A 56 -0.40 -1.70 -4.49
N SER A 57 0.32 -1.44 -5.57
CA SER A 57 -0.05 -0.44 -6.56
C SER A 57 -0.67 -1.06 -7.82
N PRO A 58 -1.84 -0.56 -8.29
CA PRO A 58 -2.46 -1.05 -9.51
C PRO A 58 -1.68 -0.57 -10.73
N VAL A 59 -0.91 -1.45 -11.35
CA VAL A 59 -0.07 -1.15 -12.52
C VAL A 59 -0.34 -2.13 -13.65
N LEU A 60 -0.48 -1.63 -14.87
CA LEU A 60 -0.50 -2.44 -16.10
C LEU A 60 0.86 -2.35 -16.77
N ALA A 61 1.60 -3.46 -16.73
CA ALA A 61 2.92 -3.60 -17.33
C ALA A 61 2.79 -4.21 -18.73
N LEU A 62 3.02 -3.40 -19.75
CA LEU A 62 2.88 -3.83 -21.14
C LEU A 62 4.26 -4.17 -21.71
N THR A 63 4.41 -5.33 -22.34
CA THR A 63 5.63 -5.66 -23.09
C THR A 63 5.32 -6.00 -24.54
N SER A 64 6.11 -5.51 -25.49
CA SER A 64 6.14 -6.17 -26.80
C SER A 64 6.58 -7.62 -26.64
N GLN A 65 6.16 -8.48 -27.56
CA GLN A 65 6.59 -9.87 -27.65
C GLN A 65 7.08 -10.23 -29.05
N VAL A 66 7.96 -11.25 -29.11
CA VAL A 66 8.40 -11.84 -30.37
C VAL A 66 7.18 -12.40 -31.12
N PRO A 67 7.11 -12.22 -32.46
CA PRO A 67 5.99 -12.72 -33.23
C PRO A 67 5.71 -14.20 -33.01
N THR A 68 4.43 -14.57 -32.99
CA THR A 68 3.99 -15.93 -32.64
C THR A 68 4.67 -16.99 -33.52
N ALA A 69 4.79 -16.72 -34.82
CA ALA A 69 5.43 -17.59 -35.80
C ALA A 69 6.93 -17.86 -35.54
N MET A 70 7.60 -16.99 -34.77
CA MET A 70 9.03 -17.05 -34.51
C MET A 70 9.39 -17.69 -33.16
N ARG A 71 8.40 -18.03 -32.32
CA ARG A 71 8.62 -18.51 -30.95
C ARG A 71 9.40 -19.83 -30.86
N THR A 72 9.19 -20.73 -31.82
CA THR A 72 9.90 -22.02 -31.90
C THR A 72 11.33 -21.89 -32.42
N ARG A 73 11.73 -20.70 -32.88
CA ARG A 73 13.07 -20.42 -33.40
C ARG A 73 13.95 -19.80 -32.32
N VAL A 74 15.26 -19.89 -32.51
CA VAL A 74 16.20 -19.05 -31.78
C VAL A 74 16.11 -17.66 -32.40
N THR A 75 15.69 -16.68 -31.61
CA THR A 75 15.59 -15.29 -32.03
C THR A 75 16.33 -14.40 -31.04
N GLN A 76 16.87 -13.30 -31.54
CA GLN A 76 17.48 -12.27 -30.72
C GLN A 76 16.45 -11.75 -29.68
N MET A 77 16.91 -11.51 -28.45
CA MET A 77 16.11 -10.95 -27.34
C MET A 77 14.89 -11.80 -26.89
N LYS A 78 14.79 -13.08 -27.28
CA LYS A 78 13.70 -13.95 -26.81
C LYS A 78 13.88 -14.31 -25.35
N ILE A 79 12.92 -13.90 -24.52
CA ILE A 79 12.79 -14.27 -23.10
C ILE A 79 11.33 -14.68 -22.88
N ASP A 80 11.10 -15.66 -22.01
CA ASP A 80 9.75 -16.00 -21.55
C ASP A 80 9.29 -14.93 -20.56
N HIS A 81 8.52 -13.95 -21.03
CA HIS A 81 8.05 -12.87 -20.18
C HIS A 81 6.99 -13.35 -19.19
N GLN A 82 6.15 -14.31 -19.56
CA GLN A 82 5.14 -14.84 -18.65
C GLN A 82 5.81 -15.46 -17.43
N ALA A 83 6.81 -16.33 -17.64
CA ALA A 83 7.59 -16.90 -16.55
C ALA A 83 8.37 -15.83 -15.73
N LEU A 84 8.87 -14.78 -16.39
CA LEU A 84 9.58 -13.67 -15.73
C LEU A 84 8.67 -12.85 -14.79
N PHE A 85 7.45 -12.53 -15.24
CA PHE A 85 6.53 -11.66 -14.50
C PHE A 85 5.60 -12.41 -13.55
N GLU A 86 5.42 -13.73 -13.69
CA GLU A 86 4.58 -14.55 -12.81
C GLU A 86 4.82 -14.30 -11.30
N PRO A 87 6.06 -14.30 -10.77
CA PRO A 87 6.27 -14.13 -9.32
C PRO A 87 6.15 -12.68 -8.83
N ILE A 88 6.09 -11.70 -9.73
CA ILE A 88 6.14 -10.27 -9.41
C ILE A 88 4.90 -9.52 -9.91
N SER A 89 3.88 -10.24 -10.35
CA SER A 89 2.59 -9.68 -10.75
C SER A 89 1.45 -10.54 -10.23
N LYS A 90 0.28 -9.95 -10.06
CA LYS A 90 -0.94 -10.67 -9.69
C LYS A 90 -1.42 -11.59 -10.80
N TRP A 91 -1.10 -11.24 -12.03
CA TRP A 91 -1.44 -12.00 -13.22
C TRP A 91 -0.57 -11.58 -14.40
N THR A 92 -0.26 -12.54 -15.26
CA THR A 92 0.46 -12.33 -16.51
C THR A 92 -0.29 -13.02 -17.64
N ALA A 93 -0.46 -12.33 -18.75
CA ALA A 93 -1.14 -12.87 -19.92
C ALA A 93 -0.53 -12.36 -21.22
N GLU A 94 -0.98 -12.94 -22.32
CA GLU A 94 -0.62 -12.52 -23.66
C GLU A 94 -1.88 -12.16 -24.44
N LEU A 95 -1.83 -11.02 -25.12
CA LEU A 95 -2.92 -10.54 -25.97
C LEU A 95 -2.88 -11.23 -27.34
N SER A 96 -4.07 -11.48 -27.85
CA SER A 96 -4.35 -11.91 -29.21
C SER A 96 -5.58 -11.17 -29.72
N VAL A 97 -5.85 -11.23 -31.02
CA VAL A 97 -7.06 -10.62 -31.60
C VAL A 97 -8.33 -11.16 -30.95
N ASP A 98 -8.36 -12.47 -30.67
CA ASP A 98 -9.55 -13.17 -30.20
C ASP A 98 -9.89 -12.87 -28.72
N ASN A 99 -8.89 -12.50 -27.91
CA ASN A 99 -9.06 -12.33 -26.47
C ASN A 99 -8.79 -10.90 -25.97
N LEU A 100 -8.47 -9.95 -26.86
CA LEU A 100 -7.96 -8.61 -26.47
C LEU A 100 -8.88 -7.92 -25.46
N CYS A 101 -10.16 -7.76 -25.79
CA CYS A 101 -11.09 -6.99 -24.99
C CYS A 101 -11.26 -7.58 -23.59
N GLU A 102 -11.54 -8.89 -23.52
CA GLU A 102 -11.73 -9.63 -22.27
C GLU A 102 -10.46 -9.63 -21.42
N THR A 103 -9.29 -9.82 -22.04
CA THR A 103 -8.01 -9.90 -21.35
C THR A 103 -7.63 -8.54 -20.75
N VAL A 104 -7.87 -7.44 -21.45
CA VAL A 104 -7.57 -6.09 -20.93
C VAL A 104 -8.54 -5.71 -19.80
N VAL A 105 -9.85 -5.98 -19.94
CA VAL A 105 -10.83 -5.76 -18.87
C VAL A 105 -10.44 -6.54 -17.61
N LYS A 106 -10.16 -7.84 -17.78
CA LYS A 106 -9.70 -8.70 -16.69
C LYS A 106 -8.39 -8.20 -16.07
N ALA A 107 -7.46 -7.67 -16.87
CA ALA A 107 -6.21 -7.11 -16.36
C ALA A 107 -6.45 -5.90 -15.45
N VAL A 108 -7.34 -4.99 -15.87
CA VAL A 108 -7.75 -3.84 -15.06
C VAL A 108 -8.39 -4.30 -13.76
N ASP A 109 -9.36 -5.21 -13.83
CA ASP A 109 -10.06 -5.75 -12.66
C ASP A 109 -9.08 -6.39 -11.66
N ILE A 110 -8.15 -7.23 -12.15
CA ILE A 110 -7.14 -7.90 -11.30
C ILE A 110 -6.14 -6.89 -10.72
N ALA A 111 -5.74 -5.87 -11.48
CA ALA A 111 -4.82 -4.85 -10.97
C ALA A 111 -5.46 -4.04 -9.84
N CYS A 112 -6.75 -3.73 -9.97
CA CYS A 112 -7.51 -2.90 -9.03
C CYS A 112 -8.16 -3.65 -7.87
N GLN A 113 -8.40 -4.96 -7.97
CA GLN A 113 -9.03 -5.72 -6.87
C GLN A 113 -8.16 -5.71 -5.60
N GLU A 114 -8.78 -5.69 -4.42
CA GLU A 114 -8.03 -5.81 -3.15
C GLU A 114 -7.39 -7.20 -3.02
N VAL A 115 -6.13 -7.30 -2.60
CA VAL A 115 -5.16 -6.19 -2.42
C VAL A 115 -4.61 -5.77 -3.79
N PRO A 116 -4.55 -4.47 -4.18
CA PRO A 116 -4.15 -4.08 -5.53
C PRO A 116 -2.70 -4.44 -5.85
N GLY A 117 -2.38 -4.52 -7.13
CA GLY A 117 -1.03 -4.86 -7.56
C GLY A 117 -0.89 -4.90 -9.08
N PRO A 118 0.32 -5.18 -9.57
CA PRO A 118 0.59 -5.11 -10.99
C PRO A 118 0.06 -6.32 -11.76
N VAL A 119 -0.27 -6.11 -13.02
CA VAL A 119 -0.58 -7.14 -14.01
C VAL A 119 0.31 -6.95 -15.22
N HIS A 120 0.87 -8.03 -15.76
CA HIS A 120 1.67 -7.99 -16.98
C HIS A 120 0.86 -8.47 -18.21
N LEU A 121 0.95 -7.72 -19.31
CA LEU A 121 0.37 -8.08 -20.60
C LEU A 121 1.43 -8.06 -21.70
N GLY A 122 1.69 -9.23 -22.28
CA GLY A 122 2.51 -9.38 -23.48
C GLY A 122 1.71 -9.09 -24.74
N ILE A 123 2.29 -8.31 -25.65
CA ILE A 123 1.68 -7.85 -26.90
C ILE A 123 2.52 -8.38 -28.07
N PRO A 124 2.08 -9.43 -28.78
CA PRO A 124 2.76 -9.91 -29.99
C PRO A 124 2.92 -8.77 -31.01
N ALA A 125 4.11 -8.64 -31.60
CA ALA A 125 4.43 -7.50 -32.45
C ALA A 125 3.45 -7.32 -33.63
N GLU A 126 2.94 -8.42 -34.18
CA GLU A 126 1.94 -8.44 -35.26
C GLU A 126 0.58 -7.84 -34.86
N LEU A 127 0.26 -7.83 -33.56
CA LEU A 127 -1.02 -7.32 -33.07
C LEU A 127 -1.13 -5.80 -33.29
N GLY A 128 -0.01 -5.08 -33.31
CA GLY A 128 0.00 -3.62 -33.55
C GLY A 128 -0.44 -3.19 -34.94
N GLU A 129 -0.44 -4.10 -35.92
CA GLU A 129 -0.88 -3.84 -37.29
C GLU A 129 -2.22 -4.51 -37.64
N THR A 130 -2.74 -5.33 -36.73
CA THR A 130 -3.94 -6.12 -36.97
C THR A 130 -5.19 -5.35 -36.52
N PRO A 131 -6.24 -5.23 -37.35
CA PRO A 131 -7.52 -4.67 -36.91
C PRO A 131 -8.09 -5.50 -35.75
N VAL A 132 -8.46 -4.83 -34.67
CA VAL A 132 -9.04 -5.45 -33.47
C VAL A 132 -10.43 -4.88 -33.19
N PRO A 133 -11.30 -5.62 -32.49
CA PRO A 133 -12.59 -5.11 -32.06
C PRO A 133 -12.45 -3.85 -31.19
N ASP A 134 -13.42 -2.95 -31.27
CA ASP A 134 -13.51 -1.81 -30.35
C ASP A 134 -13.89 -2.29 -28.95
N CYS A 135 -13.12 -1.85 -27.95
CA CYS A 135 -13.23 -2.25 -26.54
C CYS A 135 -13.25 -1.07 -25.57
N GLU A 136 -13.34 0.16 -26.05
CA GLU A 136 -13.20 1.37 -25.23
C GLU A 136 -14.24 1.42 -24.09
N GLY A 137 -15.52 1.14 -24.40
CA GLY A 137 -16.60 1.15 -23.41
C GLY A 137 -16.39 0.15 -22.27
N ALA A 138 -16.06 -1.11 -22.60
CA ALA A 138 -15.87 -2.16 -21.60
C ALA A 138 -14.67 -1.88 -20.68
N ILE A 139 -13.57 -1.34 -21.22
CA ILE A 139 -12.40 -0.96 -20.42
C ILE A 139 -12.74 0.23 -19.52
N SER A 140 -13.48 1.22 -20.03
CA SER A 140 -13.92 2.37 -19.22
C SER A 140 -14.80 1.93 -18.05
N ASP A 141 -15.72 0.97 -18.27
CA ASP A 141 -16.57 0.41 -17.23
C ASP A 141 -15.79 -0.37 -16.16
N ALA A 142 -14.70 -1.05 -16.56
CA ALA A 142 -13.81 -1.76 -15.65
C ALA A 142 -12.99 -0.80 -14.77
N ILE A 143 -12.43 0.26 -15.36
CA ILE A 143 -11.70 1.31 -14.61
C ILE A 143 -12.65 2.06 -13.66
N GLY A 144 -13.89 2.29 -14.09
CA GLY A 144 -14.92 2.98 -13.33
C GLY A 144 -15.61 2.13 -12.26
N HIS A 145 -15.38 0.82 -12.23
CA HIS A 145 -15.96 -0.08 -11.24
C HIS A 145 -15.36 0.21 -9.86
N GLN A 146 -15.98 1.13 -9.12
CA GLN A 146 -15.76 1.23 -7.69
C GLN A 146 -16.32 -0.04 -7.04
N ARG A 147 -15.47 -0.76 -6.32
CA ARG A 147 -15.92 -1.88 -5.50
C ARG A 147 -17.03 -1.41 -4.58
N GLN A 148 -18.08 -2.22 -4.46
CA GLN A 148 -19.10 -1.97 -3.47
C GLN A 148 -18.46 -2.08 -2.08
N ALA A 149 -18.50 -0.98 -1.33
CA ALA A 149 -18.02 -0.95 0.03
C ALA A 149 -18.84 -1.93 0.88
N ILE A 150 -18.14 -2.85 1.54
CA ILE A 150 -18.76 -3.79 2.47
C ILE A 150 -18.81 -3.11 3.83
N ALA A 151 -20.00 -2.75 4.29
CA ALA A 151 -20.20 -2.16 5.60
C ALA A 151 -19.86 -3.19 6.70
N PRO A 152 -19.30 -2.75 7.85
CA PRO A 152 -19.07 -3.64 8.97
C PRO A 152 -20.40 -4.15 9.55
N THR A 153 -20.39 -5.36 10.09
CA THR A 153 -21.56 -5.91 10.80
C THR A 153 -21.76 -5.21 12.15
N VAL A 154 -22.99 -5.21 12.66
CA VAL A 154 -23.27 -4.64 14.00
C VAL A 154 -22.52 -5.44 15.07
N GLU A 155 -22.47 -6.76 14.91
CA GLU A 155 -21.82 -7.70 15.82
C GLU A 155 -20.31 -7.44 15.88
N SER A 156 -19.64 -7.26 14.74
CA SER A 156 -18.20 -6.96 14.70
C SER A 156 -17.88 -5.62 15.37
N ILE A 157 -18.71 -4.59 15.14
CA ILE A 157 -18.54 -3.29 15.79
C ILE A 157 -18.75 -3.38 17.31
N GLN A 158 -19.72 -4.18 17.78
CA GLN A 158 -19.94 -4.41 19.21
C GLN A 158 -18.76 -5.13 19.88
N GLN A 159 -18.17 -6.11 19.19
CA GLN A 159 -16.97 -6.81 19.67
C GLN A 159 -15.77 -5.86 19.81
N VAL A 160 -15.53 -5.02 18.79
CA VAL A 160 -14.52 -3.96 18.83
C VAL A 160 -14.76 -3.02 20.01
N GLU A 161 -16.00 -2.56 20.20
CA GLU A 161 -16.34 -1.67 21.32
C GLU A 161 -16.04 -2.32 22.68
N GLN A 162 -16.37 -3.60 22.84
CA GLN A 162 -16.14 -4.34 24.09
C GLN A 162 -14.65 -4.50 24.40
N LEU A 163 -13.84 -4.86 23.39
CA LEU A 163 -12.39 -4.99 23.53
C LEU A 163 -11.76 -3.64 23.89
N MET A 164 -12.10 -2.58 23.15
CA MET A 164 -11.62 -1.23 23.44
C MET A 164 -12.00 -0.76 24.85
N ARG A 165 -13.26 -0.98 25.27
CA ARG A 165 -13.74 -0.60 26.60
C ARG A 165 -13.02 -1.32 27.74
N SER A 166 -12.53 -2.53 27.50
CA SER A 166 -11.85 -3.37 28.49
C SER A 166 -10.35 -3.07 28.59
N ALA A 167 -9.77 -2.53 27.52
CA ALA A 167 -8.35 -2.19 27.44
C ALA A 167 -8.00 -1.01 28.36
N LYS A 168 -6.78 -1.03 28.90
CA LYS A 168 -6.19 0.05 29.70
C LYS A 168 -5.14 0.81 28.92
N LYS A 169 -4.37 0.13 28.08
CA LYS A 169 -3.30 0.72 27.28
C LYS A 169 -3.40 0.25 25.82
N PRO A 170 -4.50 0.56 25.11
CA PRO A 170 -4.58 0.22 23.70
C PRO A 170 -3.58 1.05 22.88
N ILE A 171 -3.14 0.54 21.74
CA ILE A 171 -2.42 1.32 20.73
C ILE A 171 -3.10 1.19 19.37
N ILE A 172 -2.93 2.19 18.52
CA ILE A 172 -3.33 2.13 17.11
C ILE A 172 -2.09 1.89 16.26
N ALA A 173 -2.15 0.89 15.39
CA ALA A 173 -1.17 0.67 14.34
C ALA A 173 -1.79 0.99 12.98
N LEU A 174 -1.31 2.04 12.32
CA LEU A 174 -1.80 2.44 11.01
C LEU A 174 -0.90 1.88 9.92
N GLY A 175 -1.51 1.22 8.93
CA GLY A 175 -0.79 0.71 7.76
C GLY A 175 -1.17 1.39 6.44
N LEU A 176 -0.60 0.87 5.36
CA LEU A 176 -0.69 1.45 4.01
C LEU A 176 -2.13 1.51 3.47
N SER A 177 -3.02 0.59 3.87
CA SER A 177 -4.39 0.55 3.33
C SER A 177 -5.22 1.77 3.73
N VAL A 178 -4.85 2.48 4.81
CA VAL A 178 -5.54 3.71 5.24
C VAL A 178 -5.44 4.84 4.20
N THR A 179 -4.28 4.98 3.56
CA THR A 179 -4.06 5.97 2.50
C THR A 179 -4.90 5.63 1.27
N ARG A 180 -4.90 4.36 0.86
CA ARG A 180 -5.71 3.87 -0.27
C ARG A 180 -7.21 4.03 -0.03
N ALA A 181 -7.66 3.78 1.20
CA ALA A 181 -9.05 3.94 1.60
C ALA A 181 -9.47 5.42 1.75
N ASP A 182 -8.56 6.38 1.57
CA ASP A 182 -8.79 7.81 1.80
C ASP A 182 -9.48 8.06 3.16
N ALA A 183 -8.92 7.40 4.19
CA ALA A 183 -9.45 7.38 5.56
C ALA A 183 -8.65 8.27 6.53
N GLN A 184 -7.69 9.06 6.03
CA GLN A 184 -6.82 9.90 6.87
C GLN A 184 -7.61 10.85 7.77
N ALA A 185 -8.59 11.57 7.23
CA ALA A 185 -9.35 12.56 7.99
C ALA A 185 -10.14 11.91 9.15
N ILE A 186 -10.74 10.75 8.91
CA ILE A 186 -11.54 10.05 9.91
C ILE A 186 -10.67 9.34 10.95
N VAL A 187 -9.51 8.80 10.56
CA VAL A 187 -8.51 8.28 11.48
C VAL A 187 -8.07 9.36 12.46
N ASN A 188 -7.72 10.56 11.97
CA ASN A 188 -7.30 11.65 12.85
C ASN A 188 -8.42 12.05 13.83
N GLN A 189 -9.69 12.11 13.39
CA GLN A 189 -10.82 12.37 14.28
C GLN A 189 -10.96 11.29 15.36
N PHE A 190 -10.78 10.01 14.99
CA PHE A 190 -10.87 8.89 15.91
C PHE A 190 -9.73 8.91 16.95
N VAL A 191 -8.50 9.14 16.49
CA VAL A 191 -7.30 9.28 17.35
C VAL A 191 -7.48 10.41 18.36
N GLU A 192 -7.89 11.60 17.91
CA GLU A 192 -8.10 12.75 18.80
C GLU A 192 -9.24 12.51 19.80
N LYS A 193 -10.32 11.85 19.37
CA LYS A 193 -11.45 11.53 20.23
C LYS A 193 -11.08 10.54 21.33
N GLN A 194 -10.36 9.47 21.00
CA GLN A 194 -10.05 8.39 21.93
C GLN A 194 -8.78 8.67 22.75
N GLY A 195 -7.85 9.46 22.22
CA GLY A 195 -6.57 9.77 22.86
C GLY A 195 -5.63 8.58 22.98
N ILE A 196 -5.60 7.74 21.93
CA ILE A 196 -4.82 6.49 21.90
C ILE A 196 -3.48 6.73 21.17
N PRO A 197 -2.34 6.24 21.70
CA PRO A 197 -1.06 6.33 21.02
C PRO A 197 -1.08 5.66 19.65
N VAL A 198 -0.46 6.30 18.66
CA VAL A 198 -0.44 5.86 17.27
C VAL A 198 0.98 5.54 16.85
N ILE A 199 1.14 4.33 16.32
CA ILE A 199 2.34 3.87 15.64
C ILE A 199 2.00 3.69 14.16
N LEU A 200 2.92 4.08 13.28
CA LEU A 200 2.74 4.01 11.83
C LEU A 200 3.63 2.91 11.25
N THR A 201 3.18 2.23 10.20
CA THR A 201 4.12 1.60 9.27
C THR A 201 4.80 2.68 8.40
N PRO A 202 5.93 2.39 7.72
CA PRO A 202 6.61 3.38 6.90
C PRO A 202 5.70 4.06 5.84
N MET A 203 4.85 3.30 5.15
CA MET A 203 3.93 3.83 4.12
C MET A 203 2.72 4.55 4.72
N ALA A 204 2.46 4.40 6.02
CA ALA A 204 1.46 5.19 6.75
C ALA A 204 2.01 6.53 7.27
N LYS A 205 3.31 6.82 7.08
CA LYS A 205 3.90 8.10 7.50
C LYS A 205 3.19 9.28 6.82
N GLY A 206 2.77 10.25 7.63
CA GLY A 206 2.04 11.44 7.16
C GLY A 206 0.53 11.35 7.32
N ILE A 207 -0.03 10.18 7.66
CA ILE A 207 -1.46 10.05 7.99
C ILE A 207 -1.79 10.81 9.27
N VAL A 208 -0.98 10.60 10.32
CA VAL A 208 -1.04 11.34 11.59
C VAL A 208 0.15 12.30 11.67
N SER A 209 -0.10 13.53 12.09
CA SER A 209 0.94 14.54 12.27
C SER A 209 1.90 14.14 13.40
N GLU A 210 3.20 14.34 13.18
CA GLU A 210 4.23 14.16 14.21
C GLU A 210 4.08 15.15 15.39
N GLU A 211 3.34 16.24 15.18
CA GLU A 211 2.98 17.20 16.23
C GLU A 211 1.87 16.69 17.15
N SER A 212 1.11 15.68 16.74
CA SER A 212 0.05 15.09 17.56
C SER A 212 0.62 14.64 18.92
N PRO A 213 -0.08 14.89 20.04
CA PRO A 213 0.32 14.38 21.35
C PRO A 213 0.32 12.84 21.40
N TYR A 214 -0.39 12.19 20.47
CA TYR A 214 -0.54 10.75 20.43
C TYR A 214 0.43 10.04 19.48
N TYR A 215 1.25 10.77 18.72
CA TYR A 215 2.26 10.16 17.85
C TYR A 215 3.33 9.43 18.67
N ALA A 216 3.47 8.11 18.46
CA ALA A 216 4.38 7.24 19.20
C ALA A 216 5.56 6.72 18.36
N GLY A 217 5.57 6.93 17.05
CA GLY A 217 6.69 6.58 16.17
C GLY A 217 6.29 5.78 14.95
N VAL A 218 7.31 5.21 14.29
CA VAL A 218 7.16 4.36 13.10
C VAL A 218 7.76 2.99 13.40
N LEU A 219 7.08 1.90 13.05
CA LEU A 219 7.65 0.57 13.03
C LEU A 219 8.70 0.52 11.92
N PHE A 220 9.97 0.62 12.31
CA PHE A 220 11.09 0.54 11.40
C PHE A 220 12.34 0.10 12.16
N HIS A 221 13.38 -0.38 11.46
CA HIS A 221 14.61 -0.85 12.11
C HIS A 221 15.29 0.25 12.95
N ALA A 222 15.28 1.50 12.47
CA ALA A 222 15.91 2.61 13.16
C ALA A 222 15.12 3.01 14.42
N LEU A 223 15.77 2.98 15.58
CA LEU A 223 15.20 3.34 16.89
C LEU A 223 13.96 2.51 17.28
N SER A 224 13.85 1.29 16.75
CA SER A 224 12.81 0.33 17.12
C SER A 224 12.72 0.11 18.63
N ASP A 225 13.85 0.09 19.33
CA ASP A 225 13.94 0.01 20.79
C ASP A 225 13.23 1.15 21.53
N GLN A 226 13.14 2.34 20.92
CA GLN A 226 12.44 3.49 21.50
C GLN A 226 10.94 3.38 21.28
N VAL A 227 10.51 2.96 20.08
CA VAL A 227 9.09 2.74 19.76
C VAL A 227 8.53 1.56 20.58
N ALA A 228 9.36 0.54 20.83
CA ALA A 228 9.06 -0.62 21.68
C ALA A 228 8.74 -0.31 23.13
N LYS A 229 9.21 0.82 23.66
CA LYS A 229 8.80 1.27 25.00
C LYS A 229 7.30 1.55 25.04
N THR A 230 6.71 2.01 23.94
CA THR A 230 5.27 2.29 23.86
C THR A 230 4.48 1.04 23.55
N HIS A 231 4.77 0.33 22.44
CA HIS A 231 3.96 -0.85 22.12
C HIS A 231 4.16 -2.01 23.10
N GLY A 232 5.31 -2.13 23.76
CA GLY A 232 5.57 -3.18 24.74
C GLY A 232 4.71 -3.09 26.02
N GLU A 233 4.06 -1.94 26.27
CA GLU A 233 3.12 -1.77 27.39
C GLU A 233 1.65 -1.97 26.99
N ALA A 234 1.39 -2.18 25.70
CA ALA A 234 0.02 -2.22 25.21
C ALA A 234 -0.66 -3.55 25.57
N ASP A 235 -1.94 -3.45 25.93
CA ASP A 235 -2.81 -4.59 26.24
C ASP A 235 -3.89 -4.82 25.17
N LEU A 236 -3.88 -4.01 24.11
CA LEU A 236 -4.71 -4.17 22.91
C LEU A 236 -4.01 -3.46 21.74
N VAL A 237 -3.96 -4.11 20.58
CA VAL A 237 -3.48 -3.49 19.34
C VAL A 237 -4.64 -3.30 18.37
N ILE A 238 -4.85 -2.08 17.90
CA ILE A 238 -5.87 -1.73 16.90
C ILE A 238 -5.16 -1.48 15.58
N GLY A 239 -5.02 -2.54 14.77
CA GLY A 239 -4.51 -2.47 13.41
C GLY A 239 -5.58 -1.90 12.46
N ILE A 240 -5.31 -0.73 11.88
CA ILE A 240 -6.20 -0.09 10.92
C ILE A 240 -5.46 -0.01 9.58
N GLY A 241 -5.98 -0.70 8.58
CA GLY A 241 -5.37 -0.80 7.26
C GLY A 241 -3.96 -1.40 7.28
N TYR A 242 -3.70 -2.31 8.22
CA TYR A 242 -2.38 -2.85 8.50
C TYR A 242 -2.06 -4.02 7.56
N ASP A 243 -1.40 -3.73 6.44
CA ASP A 243 -0.85 -4.72 5.53
C ASP A 243 0.54 -5.15 6.00
N VAL A 244 0.73 -6.46 6.19
CA VAL A 244 1.98 -7.04 6.72
C VAL A 244 3.14 -6.99 5.72
N VAL A 245 2.92 -6.56 4.48
CA VAL A 245 3.97 -6.45 3.45
C VAL A 245 5.17 -5.61 3.90
N GLU A 246 4.98 -4.66 4.82
CA GLU A 246 6.06 -3.86 5.41
C GLU A 246 6.66 -4.52 6.66
N PHE A 247 5.80 -4.92 7.61
CA PHE A 247 6.19 -5.51 8.89
C PHE A 247 5.13 -6.49 9.38
N ASN A 248 5.53 -7.74 9.60
CA ASN A 248 4.65 -8.75 10.19
C ASN A 248 4.30 -8.38 11.62
N TYR A 249 3.09 -8.71 12.04
CA TYR A 249 2.60 -8.47 13.39
C TYR A 249 3.50 -9.15 14.46
N GLU A 250 3.91 -10.38 14.22
CA GLU A 250 4.70 -11.22 15.13
C GLU A 250 6.08 -10.63 15.46
N GLU A 251 6.58 -9.70 14.66
CA GLU A 251 7.89 -9.08 14.87
C GLU A 251 7.89 -8.02 15.98
N TRP A 252 6.73 -7.45 16.32
CA TRP A 252 6.65 -6.29 17.21
C TRP A 252 5.48 -6.31 18.19
N LEU A 253 4.47 -7.15 17.97
CA LEU A 253 3.32 -7.22 18.85
C LEU A 253 3.72 -7.53 20.31
N PRO A 254 3.12 -6.83 21.30
CA PRO A 254 3.13 -7.31 22.67
C PRO A 254 2.24 -8.56 22.80
N ASN A 255 2.28 -9.19 23.98
CA ASN A 255 1.32 -10.26 24.30
C ASN A 255 -0.07 -9.67 24.58
N ALA A 256 -0.77 -9.29 23.52
CA ALA A 256 -2.08 -8.63 23.57
C ALA A 256 -2.98 -9.09 22.41
N PRO A 257 -4.32 -9.06 22.60
CA PRO A 257 -5.26 -9.25 21.51
C PRO A 257 -5.15 -8.14 20.46
N ILE A 258 -5.60 -8.45 19.25
CA ILE A 258 -5.56 -7.57 18.08
C ILE A 258 -6.98 -7.32 17.58
N ILE A 259 -7.27 -6.08 17.25
CA ILE A 259 -8.39 -5.72 16.38
C ILE A 259 -7.78 -5.41 15.02
N HIS A 260 -8.17 -6.17 13.99
CA HIS A 260 -7.70 -5.98 12.62
C HIS A 260 -8.82 -5.44 11.74
N ILE A 261 -8.67 -4.20 11.27
CA ILE A 261 -9.62 -3.50 10.41
C ILE A 261 -8.98 -3.31 9.04
N ASP A 262 -9.37 -4.12 8.07
CA ASP A 262 -8.93 -3.98 6.67
C ASP A 262 -9.99 -4.57 5.73
N THR A 263 -9.78 -4.46 4.43
CA THR A 263 -10.55 -5.07 3.36
C THR A 263 -10.26 -6.56 3.17
N VAL A 264 -9.20 -7.07 3.81
CA VAL A 264 -8.77 -8.46 3.80
C VAL A 264 -8.54 -8.97 5.23
N ALA A 265 -8.58 -10.29 5.41
CA ALA A 265 -8.26 -10.93 6.68
C ALA A 265 -6.82 -10.62 7.14
N ALA A 266 -6.58 -10.70 8.45
CA ALA A 266 -5.26 -10.57 9.02
C ALA A 266 -4.38 -11.75 8.55
N ASP A 267 -3.17 -11.44 8.10
CA ASP A 267 -2.13 -12.44 7.85
C ASP A 267 -1.25 -12.51 9.11
N ILE A 268 -1.57 -13.45 9.99
CA ILE A 268 -0.92 -13.66 11.28
C ILE A 268 -1.10 -15.11 11.72
N ASP A 269 -0.15 -15.63 12.50
CA ASP A 269 -0.26 -16.96 13.10
C ASP A 269 -1.60 -17.14 13.87
N PRO A 270 -2.35 -18.24 13.63
CA PRO A 270 -3.65 -18.49 14.28
C PRO A 270 -3.63 -18.63 15.80
N SER A 271 -2.46 -18.70 16.44
CA SER A 271 -2.32 -18.71 17.90
C SER A 271 -2.60 -17.36 18.55
N TYR A 272 -2.61 -16.26 17.78
CA TYR A 272 -2.96 -14.93 18.27
C TYR A 272 -4.48 -14.72 18.33
N GLU A 273 -4.95 -14.01 19.35
CA GLU A 273 -6.35 -13.61 19.47
C GLU A 273 -6.63 -12.39 18.58
N VAL A 274 -7.36 -12.60 17.48
CA VAL A 274 -7.69 -11.56 16.50
C VAL A 274 -9.19 -11.35 16.39
N CYS A 275 -9.63 -10.10 16.56
CA CYS A 275 -10.96 -9.62 16.21
C CYS A 275 -10.89 -8.95 14.84
N GLU A 276 -11.36 -9.63 13.81
CA GLU A 276 -11.34 -9.12 12.44
C GLU A 276 -12.60 -8.33 12.10
N VAL A 277 -12.42 -7.16 11.49
CA VAL A 277 -13.47 -6.38 10.84
C VAL A 277 -13.11 -6.23 9.37
N ILE A 278 -13.53 -7.21 8.57
CA ILE A 278 -13.26 -7.24 7.13
C ILE A 278 -14.31 -6.40 6.41
N GLY A 279 -13.90 -5.27 5.86
CA GLY A 279 -14.80 -4.37 5.15
C GLY A 279 -14.19 -3.01 4.82
N ASP A 280 -15.05 -2.05 4.50
CA ASP A 280 -14.63 -0.68 4.23
C ASP A 280 -14.09 -0.01 5.50
N ILE A 281 -12.82 0.40 5.46
CA ILE A 281 -12.10 0.99 6.59
C ILE A 281 -12.78 2.30 7.03
N ARG A 282 -13.25 3.12 6.08
CA ARG A 282 -13.89 4.41 6.39
C ARG A 282 -15.21 4.18 7.11
N GLN A 283 -16.10 3.35 6.58
CA GLN A 283 -17.39 3.03 7.21
C GLN A 283 -17.21 2.37 8.58
N THR A 284 -16.17 1.55 8.75
CA THR A 284 -15.81 0.97 10.05
C THR A 284 -15.44 2.05 11.05
N LEU A 285 -14.58 2.99 10.67
CA LEU A 285 -14.22 4.12 11.53
C LEU A 285 -15.40 5.07 11.79
N GLU A 286 -16.32 5.26 10.83
CA GLU A 286 -17.57 6.03 11.04
C GLU A 286 -18.46 5.40 12.11
N ALA A 287 -18.56 4.07 12.12
CA ALA A 287 -19.27 3.34 13.17
C ALA A 287 -18.55 3.47 14.52
N MET A 288 -17.23 3.29 14.55
CA MET A 288 -16.41 3.41 15.77
C MET A 288 -16.38 4.83 16.34
N LEU A 289 -16.50 5.86 15.51
CA LEU A 289 -16.64 7.25 15.95
C LEU A 289 -17.92 7.48 16.76
N ARG A 290 -18.88 6.56 16.80
CA ARG A 290 -20.06 6.66 17.66
C ARG A 290 -19.81 6.18 19.08
N PHE A 291 -18.72 5.45 19.34
CA PHE A 291 -18.35 5.03 20.69
C PHE A 291 -18.13 6.23 21.60
N PRO A 292 -18.41 6.13 22.91
CA PRO A 292 -17.93 7.14 23.84
C PRO A 292 -16.39 7.17 23.84
N ARG A 293 -15.81 8.26 24.36
CA ARG A 293 -14.40 8.22 24.75
C ARG A 293 -14.26 7.26 25.92
N PHE A 294 -13.29 6.36 25.87
CA PHE A 294 -12.96 5.46 26.96
C PHE A 294 -11.82 6.02 27.82
N ASP A 295 -11.75 5.57 29.07
CA ASP A 295 -10.71 5.96 30.01
C ASP A 295 -9.55 4.97 29.94
N TYR A 296 -8.43 5.43 29.36
CA TYR A 296 -7.19 4.67 29.22
C TYR A 296 -6.12 5.19 30.19
N ASP A 297 -5.21 4.31 30.59
CA ASP A 297 -4.13 4.56 31.56
C ASP A 297 -2.86 5.11 30.89
N TRP A 298 -2.99 5.73 29.71
CA TRP A 298 -1.89 6.39 29.02
C TRP A 298 -1.60 7.76 29.62
N CYS A 299 -0.33 7.99 30.00
CA CYS A 299 0.17 9.32 30.35
C CYS A 299 0.65 10.03 29.09
N VAL A 300 -0.05 11.08 28.68
CA VAL A 300 0.27 11.86 27.47
C VAL A 300 1.61 12.55 27.60
N GLU A 301 1.95 13.06 28.78
CA GLU A 301 3.24 13.69 29.05
C GLU A 301 4.40 12.71 28.84
N GLU A 302 4.25 11.46 29.31
CA GLU A 302 5.26 10.43 29.14
C GLU A 302 5.44 10.05 27.66
N LEU A 303 4.35 9.92 26.91
CA LEU A 303 4.38 9.67 25.47
C LEU A 303 5.09 10.81 24.72
N GLN A 304 4.80 12.05 25.08
CA GLN A 304 5.48 13.21 24.50
C GLN A 304 6.97 13.23 24.84
N ASP A 305 7.37 12.82 26.04
CA ASP A 305 8.79 12.74 26.40
C ASP A 305 9.51 11.59 25.68
N ARG A 306 8.83 10.46 25.42
CA ARG A 306 9.34 9.40 24.54
C ARG A 306 9.53 9.93 23.12
N LYS A 307 8.54 10.65 22.58
CA LYS A 307 8.60 11.31 21.26
C LYS A 307 9.77 12.28 21.16
N LYS A 308 9.96 13.16 22.15
CA LYS A 308 11.10 14.10 22.20
C LYS A 308 12.44 13.36 22.17
N ARG A 309 12.59 12.30 22.96
CA ARG A 309 13.82 11.47 22.96
C ARG A 309 14.06 10.79 21.61
N LEU A 310 13.00 10.26 20.99
CA LEU A 310 13.06 9.68 19.65
C LEU A 310 13.62 10.69 18.63
N PHE A 311 13.04 11.90 18.57
CA PHE A 311 13.49 12.94 17.64
C PHE A 311 14.89 13.48 17.96
N ALA A 312 15.25 13.60 19.25
CA ALA A 312 16.60 13.98 19.65
C ALA A 312 17.65 12.98 19.15
N ASN A 313 17.33 11.68 19.18
CA ASN A 313 18.23 10.63 18.67
C ASN A 313 18.31 10.61 17.13
N LEU A 314 17.27 11.07 16.42
CA LEU A 314 17.29 11.23 14.96
C LEU A 314 18.11 12.45 14.51
N SER A 315 18.30 13.43 15.40
CA SER A 315 19.04 14.67 15.13
C SER A 315 20.13 14.91 16.19
N PRO A 316 21.14 14.02 16.28
CA PRO A 316 22.18 14.13 17.29
C PRO A 316 23.03 15.40 17.09
N ASP A 317 23.35 16.09 18.18
CA ASP A 317 24.25 17.26 18.12
C ASP A 317 25.67 16.82 17.73
N VAL A 318 26.08 17.13 16.50
CA VAL A 318 27.38 16.77 15.96
C VAL A 318 28.06 18.02 15.37
N PRO A 319 29.38 18.19 15.59
CA PRO A 319 30.06 19.45 15.29
C PRO A 319 30.21 19.75 13.80
N ASN A 320 29.99 18.77 12.93
CA ASN A 320 30.16 18.88 11.48
C ASN A 320 28.83 18.58 10.77
N PHE A 321 28.73 19.06 9.53
CA PHE A 321 27.59 18.71 8.68
C PHE A 321 27.41 17.19 8.59
N SER A 322 26.17 16.75 8.69
CA SER A 322 25.78 15.34 8.75
C SER A 322 24.44 15.16 8.02
N PRO A 323 24.04 13.93 7.67
CA PRO A 323 22.81 13.71 6.92
C PRO A 323 21.54 14.34 7.52
N HIS A 324 21.39 14.39 8.85
CA HIS A 324 20.20 15.00 9.48
C HIS A 324 20.16 16.53 9.35
N HIS A 325 21.32 17.19 9.24
CA HIS A 325 21.36 18.63 8.95
C HIS A 325 20.74 18.94 7.58
N ALA A 326 21.01 18.09 6.57
CA ALA A 326 20.39 18.22 5.25
C ALA A 326 18.86 18.09 5.34
N LEU A 327 18.37 17.10 6.09
CA LEU A 327 16.93 16.89 6.30
C LEU A 327 16.26 18.09 7.00
N LYS A 328 16.88 18.65 8.05
CA LYS A 328 16.37 19.83 8.76
C LYS A 328 16.20 21.03 7.81
N HIS A 329 17.20 21.28 6.95
CA HIS A 329 17.14 22.35 5.96
C HIS A 329 16.03 22.15 4.93
N LEU A 330 15.88 20.92 4.40
CA LEU A 330 14.83 20.59 3.44
C LEU A 330 13.42 20.68 4.05
N ALA A 331 13.28 20.39 5.34
CA ALA A 331 12.03 20.51 6.09
C ALA A 331 11.64 21.97 6.41
N GLY A 332 12.43 22.96 6.00
CA GLY A 332 12.17 24.38 6.30
C GLY A 332 12.58 24.81 7.72
N GLY A 333 13.26 23.96 8.48
CA GLY A 333 13.89 24.33 9.74
C GLY A 333 15.16 25.15 9.49
N ALA A 334 15.18 26.40 9.95
CA ALA A 334 16.42 27.17 10.01
C ALA A 334 17.48 26.44 10.86
N PRO A 335 18.78 26.56 10.54
CA PRO A 335 19.87 25.89 11.26
C PRO A 335 19.80 26.08 12.78
#